data_AF-A0A4R1RZ64-F1
#
_entry.id   AF-A0A4R1RZ64-F1
#
_cell.length_a   1.000
_cell.length_b   1.000
_cell.length_c   1.000
_cell.angle_alpha   90.00
_cell.angle_beta   90.00
_cell.angle_gamma   90.00
#
_symmetry.space_group_name_H-M   'P 1'
#
loop_
_entity.id
_entity.type
_entity.pdbx_description
1 polymer ?
#
loop_
_entity_poly.entity_id
_entity_poly.type
_entity_poly.pdbx_seq_one_letter_code
_entity_poly.pdbx_strand_id
1 'polypeptide(L)'
;MSSAKLNRHGVATALLCAGILAGCQSDPGPDAQNMARTTLQTAPADLQLVCASAASNAAGQGTKVLPTGSQQIDAKSYSVDLDAGGRKFRCVVDDQGTVTSLQPA
;
A
#
# COMPACT_ATOMS: atom_id res chain seq x y z
N MET A 1 42.75 -44.83 33.13
CA MET A 1 42.60 -45.41 31.78
C MET A 1 42.51 -44.27 30.79
N SER A 2 43.59 -44.07 30.04
CA SER A 2 43.71 -43.08 28.98
C SER A 2 43.09 -43.66 27.72
N SER A 3 42.27 -42.88 27.00
CA SER A 3 41.87 -43.21 25.64
C SER A 3 41.88 -41.92 24.83
N ALA A 4 43.01 -41.76 24.12
CA ALA A 4 43.18 -40.82 23.03
C ALA A 4 42.41 -41.29 21.79
N LYS A 5 41.82 -40.36 21.05
CA LYS A 5 41.76 -40.42 19.58
C LYS A 5 41.57 -39.01 19.02
N LEU A 6 42.71 -38.38 18.74
CA LEU A 6 42.83 -37.23 17.86
C LEU A 6 42.63 -37.72 16.42
N ASN A 7 41.66 -37.20 15.68
CA ASN A 7 41.58 -37.42 14.24
C ASN A 7 41.58 -36.09 13.49
N ARG A 8 42.77 -35.71 13.02
CA ARG A 8 43.03 -34.65 12.04
C ARG A 8 42.65 -35.17 10.66
N HIS A 9 41.61 -34.66 10.02
CA HIS A 9 41.42 -34.82 8.58
C HIS A 9 41.05 -33.48 7.95
N GLY A 10 41.95 -33.01 7.09
CA GLY A 10 41.62 -32.30 5.85
C GLY A 10 41.01 -30.91 5.97
N VAL A 11 41.87 -29.90 5.91
CA VAL A 11 41.51 -28.60 5.32
C VAL A 11 41.07 -28.87 3.87
N ALA A 12 39.78 -28.73 3.60
CA ALA A 12 39.23 -28.59 2.26
C ALA A 12 38.34 -27.35 2.24
N THR A 13 38.97 -26.23 1.90
CA THR A 13 38.34 -24.96 1.59
C THR A 13 37.35 -25.14 0.45
N ALA A 14 36.06 -25.18 0.74
CA ALA A 14 35.00 -25.03 -0.24
C ALA A 14 34.19 -23.79 0.12
N LEU A 15 34.40 -22.73 -0.65
CA LEU A 15 33.54 -21.55 -0.68
C LEU A 15 32.10 -22.00 -0.88
N LEU A 16 31.21 -21.65 0.05
CA LEU A 16 29.78 -21.58 -0.18
C LEU A 16 29.27 -20.25 0.38
N CYS A 17 29.22 -19.26 -0.51
CA CYS A 17 28.38 -18.09 -0.36
C CYS A 17 26.91 -18.54 -0.34
N ALA A 18 26.37 -18.83 0.85
CA ALA A 18 24.93 -18.90 1.06
C ALA A 18 24.48 -17.54 1.62
N GLY A 19 24.13 -16.64 0.70
CA GLY A 19 23.47 -15.39 1.03
C GLY A 19 22.21 -15.68 1.83
N ILE A 20 22.12 -15.07 3.00
CA ILE A 20 20.96 -15.12 3.87
C ILE A 20 19.89 -14.27 3.17
N LEU A 21 19.09 -14.88 2.30
CA LEU A 21 17.81 -14.32 1.92
C LEU A 21 16.92 -14.46 3.16
N ALA A 22 17.05 -13.51 4.08
CA ALA A 22 16.03 -13.20 5.05
C ALA A 22 14.82 -12.67 4.26
N GLY A 23 14.06 -13.59 3.67
CA GLY A 23 12.70 -13.32 3.25
C GLY A 23 11.92 -12.88 4.49
N CYS A 24 11.09 -11.85 4.32
CA CYS A 24 10.19 -11.35 5.36
C CYS A 24 9.45 -12.51 6.01
N GLN A 25 9.88 -12.90 7.20
CA GLN A 25 9.13 -13.77 8.08
C GLN A 25 7.94 -12.96 8.58
N SER A 26 6.75 -13.29 8.10
CA SER A 26 5.50 -12.80 8.68
C SER A 26 5.44 -13.30 10.11
N ASP A 27 5.84 -12.45 11.05
CA ASP A 27 5.56 -12.64 12.46
C ASP A 27 4.02 -12.78 12.59
N PRO A 28 3.49 -13.86 13.21
CA PRO A 28 2.08 -13.92 13.57
C PRO A 28 1.87 -12.94 14.73
N GLY A 29 1.83 -11.65 14.38
CA GLY A 29 1.54 -10.56 15.28
C GLY A 29 0.16 -10.73 15.93
N PRO A 30 -0.05 -10.13 17.11
CA PRO A 30 -1.19 -10.37 17.97
C PRO A 30 -2.52 -10.16 17.23
N ASP A 31 -3.43 -11.08 17.51
CA ASP A 31 -4.87 -11.07 17.24
C ASP A 31 -5.40 -9.81 16.51
N ALA A 32 -5.67 -9.97 15.21
CA ALA A 32 -6.41 -9.05 14.36
C ALA A 32 -7.88 -8.78 14.79
N GLN A 33 -8.22 -9.04 16.05
CA GLN A 33 -9.55 -8.91 16.64
C GLN A 33 -9.82 -7.51 17.19
N ASN A 34 -8.80 -6.64 17.27
CA ASN A 34 -8.94 -5.27 17.76
C ASN A 34 -8.26 -4.22 16.87
N MET A 35 -8.31 -4.44 15.55
CA MET A 35 -8.25 -3.30 14.65
C MET A 35 -9.66 -2.72 14.59
N ALA A 36 -9.84 -1.48 15.05
CA ALA A 36 -10.99 -0.65 14.71
C ALA A 36 -10.95 -0.39 13.19
N ARG A 37 -11.16 -1.46 12.42
CA ARG A 37 -11.16 -1.48 10.97
C ARG A 37 -12.52 -1.00 10.61
N THR A 38 -12.64 0.32 10.50
CA THR A 38 -13.83 1.01 10.02
C THR A 38 -14.37 0.20 8.84
N THR A 39 -15.58 -0.35 8.99
CA THR A 39 -16.30 -1.08 7.94
C THR A 39 -16.72 -0.16 6.79
N LEU A 40 -16.18 1.08 6.75
CA LEU A 40 -16.24 1.97 5.62
C LEU A 40 -15.46 1.31 4.48
N GLN A 41 -16.19 0.90 3.45
CA GLN A 41 -15.62 0.46 2.19
C GLN A 41 -14.85 1.64 1.59
N THR A 42 -13.54 1.67 1.86
CA THR A 42 -12.60 2.59 1.22
C THR A 42 -12.55 2.28 -0.27
N ALA A 43 -12.53 3.31 -1.10
CA ALA A 43 -12.39 3.12 -2.54
C ALA A 43 -11.11 2.34 -2.85
N PRO A 44 -11.11 1.37 -3.79
CA PRO A 44 -9.90 0.76 -4.31
C PRO A 44 -8.87 1.81 -4.70
N ALA A 45 -7.58 1.54 -4.45
CA ALA A 45 -6.50 2.49 -4.70
C ALA A 45 -6.47 2.98 -6.16
N ASP A 46 -6.90 2.13 -7.09
CA ASP A 46 -7.02 2.45 -8.51
C ASP A 46 -8.01 3.60 -8.77
N LEU A 47 -9.21 3.53 -8.18
CA LEU A 47 -10.22 4.59 -8.29
C LEU A 47 -9.74 5.91 -7.65
N GLN A 48 -8.96 5.81 -6.57
CA GLN A 48 -8.34 7.00 -5.95
C GLN A 48 -7.33 7.66 -6.89
N LEU A 49 -6.55 6.87 -7.65
CA LEU A 49 -5.59 7.38 -8.62
C LEU A 49 -6.28 8.05 -9.81
N VAL A 50 -7.38 7.47 -10.31
CA VAL A 50 -8.22 8.09 -11.35
C VAL A 50 -8.69 9.46 -10.90
N CYS A 51 -9.26 9.56 -9.70
CA CYS A 51 -9.71 10.83 -9.13
C CYS A 51 -8.57 11.85 -8.95
N ALA A 52 -7.39 11.40 -8.50
CA ALA A 52 -6.22 12.27 -8.36
C ALA A 52 -5.77 12.83 -9.73
N SER A 53 -5.81 12.03 -10.79
CA SER A 53 -5.47 12.47 -12.14
C SER A 53 -6.46 13.52 -12.68
N ALA A 54 -7.76 13.32 -12.45
CA ALA A 54 -8.80 14.26 -12.83
C ALA A 54 -8.66 15.60 -12.07
N ALA A 55 -8.37 15.55 -10.76
CA ALA A 55 -8.10 16.75 -9.98
C ALA A 55 -6.81 17.46 -10.41
N SER A 56 -5.76 16.73 -10.80
CA SER A 56 -4.55 17.35 -11.35
C SER A 56 -4.85 18.10 -12.64
N ASN A 57 -5.69 17.55 -13.52
CA ASN A 57 -6.10 18.22 -14.76
C ASN A 57 -6.91 19.48 -14.47
N ALA A 58 -7.80 19.45 -13.47
CA ALA A 58 -8.61 20.60 -13.07
C ALA A 58 -7.83 21.67 -12.28
N ALA A 59 -6.78 21.28 -11.55
CA ALA A 59 -5.95 22.19 -10.77
C ALA A 59 -4.80 22.80 -11.57
N GLY A 60 -4.41 22.17 -12.68
CA GLY A 60 -3.28 22.55 -13.54
C GLY A 60 -2.17 21.51 -13.49
N GLN A 61 -1.54 21.25 -14.64
CA GLN A 61 -0.48 20.24 -14.75
C GLN A 61 0.67 20.50 -13.78
N GLY A 62 1.19 19.42 -13.17
CA GLY A 62 2.28 19.49 -12.20
C GLY A 62 1.84 19.87 -10.78
N THR A 63 0.55 20.13 -10.54
CA THR A 63 0.03 20.35 -9.20
C THR A 63 0.12 19.07 -8.38
N LYS A 64 0.72 19.15 -7.19
CA LYS A 64 0.75 18.03 -6.24
C LYS A 64 -0.67 17.74 -5.76
N VAL A 65 -1.18 16.55 -6.07
CA VAL A 65 -2.49 16.06 -5.61
C VAL A 65 -2.30 15.00 -4.52
N LEU A 66 -2.99 15.17 -3.39
CA LEU A 66 -2.98 14.28 -2.24
C LEU A 66 -4.41 13.83 -1.95
N PRO A 67 -4.72 12.53 -2.02
CA PRO A 67 -5.96 12.00 -1.47
C PRO A 67 -5.99 12.23 0.05
N THR A 68 -7.03 12.92 0.52
CA THR A 68 -7.24 13.20 1.95
C THR A 68 -8.27 12.27 2.59
N GLY A 69 -9.13 11.66 1.78
CA GLY A 69 -10.12 10.69 2.24
C GLY A 69 -10.82 10.01 1.07
N SER A 70 -11.39 8.84 1.32
CA SER A 70 -12.34 8.23 0.40
C SER A 70 -13.40 7.45 1.14
N GLN A 71 -14.59 7.37 0.56
CA GLN A 71 -15.73 6.69 1.13
C GLN A 71 -16.66 6.20 0.02
N GLN A 72 -17.21 5.01 0.17
CA GLN A 72 -18.30 4.57 -0.67
C GLN A 72 -19.55 5.43 -0.41
N ILE A 73 -20.23 5.86 -1.47
CA ILE A 73 -21.48 6.65 -1.38
C ILE A 73 -22.70 5.84 -1.83
N ASP A 74 -22.51 4.81 -2.66
CA ASP A 74 -23.51 3.82 -3.03
C ASP A 74 -22.84 2.50 -3.49
N ALA A 75 -23.61 1.48 -3.84
CA ALA A 75 -23.09 0.15 -4.19
C ALA A 75 -22.04 0.15 -5.31
N LYS A 76 -22.06 1.16 -6.19
CA LYS A 76 -21.21 1.28 -7.38
C LYS A 76 -20.43 2.59 -7.44
N SER A 77 -20.55 3.49 -6.48
CA SER A 77 -19.82 4.76 -6.52
C SER A 77 -19.11 5.10 -5.22
N TYR A 78 -18.01 5.82 -5.38
CA TYR A 78 -17.14 6.27 -4.31
C TYR A 78 -16.90 7.78 -4.43
N SER A 79 -16.83 8.45 -3.29
CA SER A 79 -16.37 9.82 -3.17
C SER A 79 -14.92 9.82 -2.69
N VAL A 80 -14.05 10.54 -3.38
CA VAL A 80 -12.65 10.75 -3.03
C VAL A 80 -12.43 12.24 -2.80
N ASP A 81 -12.05 12.60 -1.58
CA ASP A 81 -11.65 13.96 -1.23
C ASP A 81 -10.15 14.12 -1.50
N LEU A 82 -9.78 15.18 -2.22
CA LEU A 82 -8.44 15.43 -2.71
C LEU A 82 -8.01 16.85 -2.34
N ASP A 83 -6.71 17.02 -2.05
CA ASP A 83 -6.04 18.31 -2.00
C ASP A 83 -5.13 18.46 -3.20
N ALA A 84 -5.36 19.46 -4.04
CA ALA A 84 -4.46 19.80 -5.15
C ALA A 84 -3.82 21.16 -4.88
N GLY A 85 -2.59 21.15 -4.38
CA GLY A 85 -1.83 22.36 -4.07
C GLY A 85 -2.54 23.30 -3.07
N GLY A 86 -3.26 22.76 -2.09
CA GLY A 86 -4.02 23.52 -1.10
C GLY A 86 -5.48 23.80 -1.48
N ARG A 87 -5.93 23.41 -2.67
CA ARG A 87 -7.33 23.49 -3.08
C ARG A 87 -8.02 22.15 -2.84
N LYS A 88 -9.17 22.16 -2.19
CA LYS A 88 -9.94 20.93 -1.91
C LYS A 88 -10.88 20.61 -3.06
N PHE A 89 -10.93 19.33 -3.40
CA PHE A 89 -11.81 18.78 -4.41
C PHE A 89 -12.51 17.54 -3.88
N ARG A 90 -13.74 17.34 -4.34
CA ARG A 90 -14.50 16.11 -4.20
C ARG A 90 -14.71 15.49 -5.57
N CYS A 91 -14.20 14.29 -5.73
CA CYS A 91 -14.35 13.48 -6.94
C CYS A 91 -15.33 12.35 -6.66
N VAL A 92 -16.33 12.17 -7.52
CA VAL A 92 -17.21 11.00 -7.52
C VAL A 92 -16.83 10.12 -8.69
N VAL A 93 -16.54 8.86 -8.39
CA VAL A 93 -16.09 7.85 -9.36
C VAL A 93 -16.90 6.57 -9.18
N ASP A 94 -17.27 5.94 -10.28
CA ASP A 94 -17.95 4.65 -10.25
C ASP A 94 -16.97 3.46 -10.10
N ASP A 95 -17.50 2.25 -9.94
CA ASP A 95 -16.75 1.01 -9.78
C ASP A 95 -16.00 0.58 -11.05
N GLN A 96 -16.23 1.28 -12.15
CA GLN A 96 -15.59 1.06 -13.45
C GLN A 96 -14.48 2.09 -13.73
N GLY A 97 -14.21 3.03 -12.81
CA GLY A 97 -13.19 4.06 -13.00
C GLY A 97 -13.66 5.28 -13.80
N THR A 98 -14.96 5.49 -13.96
CA THR A 98 -15.50 6.68 -14.62
C THR A 98 -15.73 7.79 -13.60
N VAL A 99 -15.11 8.95 -13.80
CA VAL A 99 -15.39 10.15 -12.98
C VAL A 99 -16.72 10.74 -13.41
N THR A 100 -17.73 10.63 -12.56
CA THR A 100 -19.08 11.16 -12.80
C THR A 100 -19.22 12.61 -12.32
N SER A 101 -18.39 13.02 -11.35
CA SER A 101 -18.37 14.39 -10.87
C SER A 101 -17.00 14.79 -10.31
N LEU A 102 -16.60 16.03 -10.53
CA LEU A 102 -15.43 16.63 -9.89
C LEU A 102 -15.75 18.08 -9.55
N GLN A 103 -15.81 18.39 -8.26
CA GLN A 103 -16.22 19.70 -7.77
C GLN A 103 -15.24 20.20 -6.70
N PRO A 104 -15.00 21.50 -6.58
CA PRO A 104 -14.36 22.06 -5.40
C PRO A 104 -15.16 21.68 -4.13
N ALA A 105 -14.45 21.32 -3.06
CA ALA A 105 -15.04 20.93 -1.78
C ALA A 105 -15.08 22.09 -0.77
#